data_AF-A0A0Q4LPD4-F1
#
_entry.id   AF-A0A0Q4LPD4-F1
#
_cell.length_a   1.000
_cell.length_b   1.000
_cell.length_c   1.000
_cell.angle_alpha   90.00
_cell.angle_beta   90.00
_cell.angle_gamma   90.00
#
_symmetry.space_group_name_H-M   'P 1'
#
loop_
_entity.id
_entity.type
_entity.pdbx_description
1 polymer ?
#
loop_
_entity_poly.entity_id
_entity_poly.type
_entity_poly.pdbx_seq_one_letter_code
_entity_poly.pdbx_strand_id
1 'polypeptide(L)' 'MEFPHELKELYPDKIIEVRGNADALTVILNADVDIEKFKDDLKKKYSGLQEQQILFIKHENRQDFEKLILE' A
#
# COMPACT_ATOMS: atom_id res chain seq x y z
N MET A 1 8.97 -14.54 -0.51
CA MET A 1 8.98 -13.20 0.12
C MET A 1 7.57 -12.69 0.09
N GLU A 2 6.95 -12.52 1.27
CA GLU A 2 5.55 -12.09 1.39
C GLU A 2 5.51 -10.58 1.65
N PHE A 3 5.70 -9.80 0.58
CA PHE A 3 5.49 -8.35 0.55
C PHE A 3 4.19 -7.87 1.28
N PRO A 4 3.04 -8.57 1.19
CA PRO A 4 1.84 -8.15 1.93
C PRO A 4 1.97 -8.29 3.46
N HIS A 5 2.75 -9.25 3.95
CA HIS A 5 2.98 -9.44 5.38
C HIS A 5 3.86 -8.31 5.93
N GLU A 6 4.94 -7.99 5.21
CA GLU A 6 5.86 -6.90 5.58
C GLU A 6 5.14 -5.55 5.65
N LEU A 7 4.25 -5.24 4.70
CA LEU A 7 3.47 -4.00 4.74
C LEU A 7 2.63 -3.87 6.01
N LYS A 8 1.92 -4.94 6.37
CA LYS A 8 1.06 -4.94 7.56
C LYS A 8 1.90 -4.81 8.84
N GLU A 9 3.07 -5.43 8.89
CA GLU A 9 4.00 -5.29 10.03
C GLU A 9 4.65 -3.91 10.12
N LEU A 10 4.90 -3.26 8.98
CA LEU A 10 5.47 -1.92 8.93
C LEU A 10 4.46 -0.84 9.32
N TYR A 11 3.18 -1.06 9.05
CA TYR A 11 2.13 -0.08 9.31
C TYR A 11 0.88 -0.70 9.98
N PRO A 12 1.01 -1.39 11.12
CA PRO A 12 -0.09 -2.11 11.76
C PRO A 12 -1.21 -1.19 12.24
N ASP A 13 -0.87 0.03 12.67
CA ASP A 13 -1.86 1.05 13.08
C ASP A 13 -2.54 1.74 11.90
N LYS A 14 -1.93 1.70 10.71
CA LYS A 14 -2.44 2.39 9.52
C LYS A 14 -3.20 1.46 8.59
N ILE A 15 -2.84 0.19 8.55
CA ILE A 15 -3.38 -0.80 7.63
C ILE A 15 -4.37 -1.70 8.36
N ILE A 16 -5.61 -1.69 7.89
CA ILE A 16 -6.66 -2.61 8.35
C ILE A 16 -6.40 -4.00 7.75
N GLU A 17 -6.19 -4.04 6.44
CA GLU A 17 -6.09 -5.30 5.70
C GLU A 17 -5.18 -5.14 4.47
N VAL A 18 -4.41 -6.18 4.16
CA VAL A 18 -3.62 -6.28 2.92
C VAL A 18 -4.06 -7.52 2.17
N ARG A 19 -4.36 -7.38 0.88
CA ARG A 19 -4.65 -8.48 -0.04
C ARG A 19 -3.64 -8.46 -1.17
N GLY A 20 -2.77 -9.46 -1.23
CA GLY A 20 -1.91 -9.68 -2.39
C GLY A 20 -2.61 -10.56 -3.41
N ASN A 21 -2.65 -10.10 -4.67
CA ASN A 21 -2.91 -10.94 -5.84
C ASN A 21 -1.59 -11.12 -6.62
N ALA A 22 -1.56 -12.06 -7.56
CA ALA A 22 -0.35 -12.43 -8.31
C ALA A 22 0.31 -11.26 -9.08
N ASP A 23 -0.42 -10.18 -9.37
CA ASP A 23 0.02 -9.04 -10.20
C ASP A 23 0.02 -7.70 -9.44
N ALA A 24 -0.71 -7.61 -8.32
CA ALA A 24 -0.88 -6.36 -7.58
C ALA A 24 -1.31 -6.57 -6.12
N LEU A 25 -1.04 -5.56 -5.28
CA LEU A 25 -1.35 -5.57 -3.84
C LEU A 25 -2.40 -4.54 -3.49
N THR A 26 -3.48 -4.95 -2.86
CA THR A 26 -4.50 -4.04 -2.33
C THR A 26 -4.25 -3.82 -0.85
N VAL A 27 -4.09 -2.57 -0.44
CA VAL A 27 -3.90 -2.16 0.96
C VAL A 27 -5.10 -1.34 1.38
N ILE A 28 -5.79 -1.77 2.43
CA ILE A 28 -6.92 -1.07 3.02
C ILE A 28 -6.40 -0.31 4.23
N LEU A 29 -6.43 1.01 4.15
CA LEU A 29 -5.99 1.92 5.19
C LEU A 29 -7.15 2.36 6.09
N ASN A 30 -6.83 2.59 7.36
CA ASN A 30 -7.71 3.23 8.33
C ASN A 30 -8.16 4.62 7.85
N ALA A 31 -9.37 5.02 8.25
CA ALA A 31 -9.95 6.33 7.90
C ALA A 31 -9.12 7.53 8.40
N ASP A 32 -8.28 7.33 9.42
CA ASP A 32 -7.40 8.36 9.98
C ASP A 32 -6.10 8.54 9.16
N VAL A 33 -5.81 7.64 8.23
CA VAL A 33 -4.52 7.60 7.54
C VAL A 33 -4.50 8.52 6.34
N ASP A 34 -3.50 9.38 6.26
CA ASP A 34 -3.33 10.23 5.09
C ASP A 34 -2.75 9.44 3.91
N ILE A 35 -3.56 9.23 2.87
CA ILE A 35 -3.20 8.43 1.68
C ILE A 35 -2.03 9.06 0.94
N GLU A 36 -1.97 10.40 0.85
CA GLU A 36 -0.91 11.09 0.12
C GLU A 36 0.44 10.91 0.82
N LYS A 37 0.48 11.09 2.14
CA LYS A 37 1.68 10.77 2.93
C LYS A 37 2.08 9.31 2.83
N PHE A 38 1.11 8.39 2.89
CA PHE A 38 1.39 6.96 2.81
C PHE A 38 1.99 6.58 1.45
N LYS A 39 1.45 7.12 0.35
CA LYS A 39 2.00 6.93 -1.00
C LYS A 39 3.43 7.46 -1.11
N ASP A 40 3.71 8.64 -0.56
CA ASP A 40 5.06 9.24 -0.57
C ASP A 40 6.06 8.40 0.22
N ASP A 41 5.67 7.92 1.41
CA ASP A 41 6.50 7.06 2.25
C ASP A 41 6.81 5.72 1.57
N LEU A 42 5.79 5.10 0.95
CA LEU A 42 5.98 3.89 0.14
C LEU A 42 6.91 4.13 -1.04
N LYS A 43 6.68 5.20 -1.82
CA LYS A 43 7.56 5.53 -2.96
C LYS A 43 9.00 5.73 -2.53
N LYS A 44 9.25 6.39 -1.40
CA LYS A 44 10.61 6.59 -0.88
C LYS A 44 11.25 5.29 -0.41
N LYS A 45 10.48 4.47 0.31
CA LYS A 45 10.98 3.23 0.90
C LYS A 45 11.25 2.14 -0.14
N TYR A 46 10.41 2.09 -1.16
CA TYR A 46 10.50 1.16 -2.26
C TYR A 46 10.99 1.85 -3.55
N SER A 47 11.71 2.98 -3.41
CA SER A 47 12.34 3.65 -4.55
C SER A 47 13.51 2.80 -5.03
N GLY A 48 13.49 2.37 -6.30
CA GLY A 48 14.53 1.51 -6.87
C GLY A 48 14.19 0.02 -6.83
N LEU A 49 12.90 -0.31 -6.92
CA LEU A 49 12.49 -1.68 -7.22
C LEU A 49 12.93 -2.03 -8.64
N GLN A 50 13.56 -3.19 -8.82
CA GLN A 50 13.96 -3.64 -10.16
C GLN A 50 12.77 -3.94 -11.07
N GLU A 51 11.59 -4.19 -10.47
CA GLU A 51 10.34 -4.47 -11.17
C GLU A 51 9.22 -3.58 -10.62
N GLN A 52 8.42 -3.02 -11.53
CA GLN A 52 7.30 -2.17 -11.16
C GLN A 52 6.29 -2.96 -10.34
N GLN A 53 5.98 -2.49 -9.13
CA GLN A 53 4.97 -3.09 -8.27
C GLN A 53 3.73 -2.20 -8.23
N ILE A 54 2.59 -2.80 -8.52
CA ILE A 54 1.30 -2.10 -8.51
C ILE A 54 0.64 -2.30 -7.15
N LEU A 55 0.36 -1.20 -6.47
CA LEU A 55 -0.44 -1.15 -5.26
C LEU A 55 -1.75 -0.41 -5.48
N PHE A 56 -2.82 -0.95 -4.91
CA PHE A 56 -4.12 -0.32 -4.82
C PHE A 56 -4.39 0.05 -3.38
N ILE A 57 -4.35 1.33 -3.08
CA ILE A 57 -4.59 1.85 -1.74
C ILE A 57 -6.06 2.23 -1.63
N LYS A 58 -6.79 1.50 -0.81
CA LYS A 58 -8.17 1.82 -0.45
C LYS A 58 -8.18 2.51 0.90
N HIS A 59 -9.02 3.53 1.04
CA HIS A 59 -9.28 4.16 2.31
C HIS A 59 -10.59 3.66 2.89
N GLU A 60 -10.67 3.40 4.19
CA GLU A 60 -11.94 2.95 4.80
C GLU A 60 -13.10 3.93 4.51
N ASN A 61 -12.80 5.23 4.52
CA ASN A 61 -13.80 6.29 4.33
C ASN A 61 -13.98 6.74 2.87
N ARG A 62 -13.29 6.11 1.91
CA ARG A 62 -13.45 6.37 0.47
C ARG A 62 -13.77 5.07 -0.27
N GLN A 63 -14.74 5.12 -1.18
CA GLN A 63 -15.04 3.98 -2.05
C GLN A 63 -14.00 3.81 -3.17
N ASP A 64 -13.26 4.86 -3.49
CA ASP A 64 -12.22 4.86 -4.51
C ASP A 64 -10.93 4.14 -4.07
N PHE A 65 -10.29 3.52 -5.06
CA PHE A 65 -8.97 2.92 -4.93
C PHE A 65 -7.94 3.82 -5.59
N GLU A 66 -6.91 4.19 -4.84
CA GLU A 66 -5.77 4.95 -5.33
C GLU A 66 -4.71 4.00 -5.85
N LYS A 67 -4.45 4.03 -7.16
CA LYS A 67 -3.38 3.23 -7.76
C LYS A 67 -2.02 3.91 -7.52
N LEU A 68 -1.11 3.18 -6.89
CA LEU A 68 0.29 3.54 -6.71
C LEU A 68 1.15 2.56 -7.49
N ILE A 69 2.06 3.07 -8.31
CA ILE A 69 3.08 2.27 -8.97
C ILE A 69 4.40 2.60 -8.28
N LEU A 70 5.08 1.57 -7.78
CA LEU A 70 6.41 1.67 -7.22
C LEU A 70 7.43 1.21 -8.26
N GLU A 71 8.45 2.02 -8.48
CA GLU A 71 9.58 1.80 -9.39
C GLU A 71 10.87 2.36 -8.74
#